data_AF-A0A376J1V9-F1
#
_entry.id   AF-A0A376J1V9-F1
#
_cell.length_a   1.000
_cell.length_b   1.000
_cell.length_c   1.000
_cell.angle_alpha   90.00
_cell.angle_beta   90.00
_cell.angle_gamma   90.00
#
_symmetry.space_group_name_H-M   'P 1'
#
loop_
_entity.id
_entity.type
_entity.pdbx_description
1 polymer ?
#
loop_
_entity_poly.entity_id
_entity_poly.type
_entity_poly.pdbx_seq_one_letter_code
_entity_poly.pdbx_strand_id
1 'polypeptide(L)' 'MTTFIQLHLLTAYPAANLNRDDTGAPKTVVLGGATRLRVSSQSLKRAWAHFCTF' A
#
# COMPACT_ATOMS: atom_id res chain seq x y z
N MET A 1 21.00 16.13 -17.44
CA MET A 1 20.84 16.00 -15.97
C MET A 1 19.36 15.79 -15.68
N THR A 2 18.96 14.70 -15.05
CA THR A 2 17.56 14.40 -14.71
C THR A 2 17.23 14.90 -13.30
N THR A 3 16.09 15.56 -13.12
CA THR A 3 15.66 16.20 -11.85
C THR A 3 14.80 15.30 -10.96
N PHE A 4 14.35 14.15 -11.46
CA PHE A 4 13.38 13.29 -10.80
C PHE A 4 13.92 11.87 -10.60
N ILE A 5 13.60 11.29 -9.44
CA ILE A 5 13.88 9.90 -9.10
C ILE A 5 12.55 9.15 -9.04
N GLN A 6 12.45 8.04 -9.77
CA GLN A 6 11.29 7.14 -9.74
C GLN A 6 11.66 5.85 -9.02
N LEU A 7 10.80 5.41 -8.11
CA LEU A 7 10.98 4.18 -7.33
C LEU A 7 9.83 3.22 -7.64
N HIS A 8 10.19 2.01 -8.07
CA HIS A 8 9.24 0.93 -8.37
C HIS A 8 9.60 -0.29 -7.52
N LEU A 9 8.64 -0.77 -6.72
CA LEU A 9 8.85 -1.89 -5.81
C LEU A 9 7.80 -2.96 -6.06
N LEU A 10 8.25 -4.22 -6.01
CA LEU A 10 7.40 -5.40 -6.00
C LEU A 10 7.64 -6.16 -4.70
N THR A 11 6.66 -6.10 -3.80
CA THR A 11 6.76 -6.71 -2.46
C THR A 11 5.70 -7.78 -2.31
N ALA A 12 6.12 -9.00 -1.96
CA ALA A 12 5.22 -10.07 -1.58
C ALA A 12 4.85 -9.93 -0.10
N TYR A 13 3.56 -10.08 0.20
CA TYR A 13 3.06 -10.12 1.58
C TYR A 13 2.50 -11.52 1.88
N PRO A 14 2.67 -12.05 3.10
CA PRO A 14 1.94 -13.23 3.56
C PRO A 14 0.45 -12.89 3.70
N ALA A 15 -0.38 -13.89 4.05
CA ALA A 15 -1.79 -13.67 4.33
C ALA A 15 -1.97 -12.69 5.50
N ALA A 16 -2.25 -11.42 5.17
CA ALA A 16 -2.33 -10.33 6.12
C ALA A 16 -3.38 -9.31 5.68
N ASN A 17 -4.12 -8.75 6.65
CA ASN A 17 -5.09 -7.69 6.40
C ASN A 17 -4.45 -6.31 6.62
N LEU A 18 -3.56 -5.94 5.69
CA LEU A 18 -2.63 -4.81 5.82
C LEU A 18 -3.31 -3.43 5.84
N ASN A 19 -4.48 -3.32 5.22
CA ASN A 19 -5.21 -2.06 5.06
C ASN A 19 -6.70 -2.34 4.95
N ARG A 20 -7.49 -1.83 5.90
CA ARG A 20 -8.91 -2.13 6.08
C ARG A 20 -9.82 -0.97 5.65
N ASP A 21 -11.08 -1.29 5.36
CA ASP A 21 -12.17 -0.32 5.25
C ASP A 21 -12.95 -0.18 6.57
N ASP A 22 -14.02 0.62 6.56
CA ASP A 22 -14.83 0.92 7.75
C ASP A 22 -15.58 -0.31 8.28
N THR A 23 -15.74 -1.36 7.47
CA THR A 23 -16.34 -2.64 7.86
C THR A 23 -15.32 -3.66 8.35
N GLY A 24 -14.02 -3.32 8.29
CA GLY A 24 -12.92 -4.21 8.65
C GLY A 24 -12.43 -5.13 7.53
N ALA A 25 -13.06 -5.09 6.35
CA ALA A 25 -12.66 -5.86 5.19
C ALA A 25 -11.36 -5.29 4.58
N PRO A 26 -10.51 -6.12 3.96
CA PRO A 26 -9.32 -5.64 3.27
C PRO A 26 -9.72 -4.72 2.11
N LYS A 27 -9.04 -3.59 1.98
CA LYS A 27 -9.29 -2.64 0.91
C LYS A 27 -8.89 -3.26 -0.43
N THR A 28 -9.79 -3.23 -1.41
CA THR A 28 -9.57 -3.83 -2.73
C THR A 28 -9.64 -2.80 -3.86
N VAL A 29 -9.24 -3.21 -5.05
CA VAL A 29 -9.41 -2.48 -6.31
C VAL A 29 -9.53 -3.47 -7.46
N VAL A 30 -10.33 -3.14 -8.48
CA VAL A 30 -10.39 -3.92 -9.72
C VAL A 30 -9.32 -3.38 -10.67
N LEU A 31 -8.38 -4.24 -11.07
CA LEU A 31 -7.32 -3.93 -12.03
C LEU A 31 -7.22 -5.04 -13.07
N GLY A 32 -7.42 -4.69 -14.34
CA GLY A 32 -7.41 -5.66 -15.44
C GLY A 32 -8.50 -6.72 -15.32
N GLY A 33 -9.68 -6.35 -14.79
CA GLY A 33 -10.82 -7.26 -14.62
C GLY A 33 -10.75 -8.18 -13.38
N ALA A 34 -9.65 -8.16 -12.62
CA ALA A 34 -9.50 -8.96 -11.40
C ALA A 34 -9.46 -8.07 -10.15
N THR A 35 -10.10 -8.54 -9.07
CA THR A 35 -10.03 -7.88 -7.76
C THR A 35 -8.69 -8.17 -7.10
N ARG A 36 -7.97 -7.10 -6.72
CA ARG A 36 -6.67 -7.17 -6.05
C ARG A 36 -6.73 -6.46 -4.70
N LEU A 37 -5.92 -6.93 -3.75
CA LEU A 37 -5.70 -6.23 -2.49
C LEU A 37 -5.00 -4.90 -2.76
N ARG A 38 -5.42 -3.84 -2.08
CA ARG A 38 -4.88 -2.50 -2.22
C ARG A 38 -4.42 -1.95 -0.88
N VAL A 39 -3.13 -1.62 -0.82
CA VAL A 39 -2.58 -0.76 0.23
C VAL A 39 -2.78 0.69 -0.20
N SER A 40 -3.45 1.48 0.63
CA SER A 40 -3.73 2.87 0.32
C SER A 40 -2.49 3.74 0.49
N SER A 41 -2.33 4.78 -0.33
CA SER A 41 -1.14 5.65 -0.27
C SER A 41 -1.04 6.39 1.06
N GLN A 42 -2.17 6.76 1.68
CA GLN A 42 -2.19 7.33 3.02
C GLN A 42 -1.63 6.38 4.09
N SER A 43 -1.96 5.08 4.00
CA SER A 43 -1.47 4.06 4.93
C SER A 43 0.05 3.89 4.78
N LEU A 44 0.54 3.78 3.54
CA LEU A 44 1.97 3.64 3.28
C LEU A 44 2.77 4.89 3.70
N LYS A 45 2.27 6.10 3.35
CA LYS A 45 2.89 7.36 3.76
C LYS A 45 2.96 7.50 5.29
N ARG A 46 1.88 7.16 5.98
CA ARG A 46 1.85 7.18 7.46
C ARG A 46 2.83 6.18 8.05
N ALA A 47 2.88 4.95 7.51
CA ALA A 47 3.82 3.94 7.95
C ALA A 47 5.26 4.42 7.84
N TRP A 48 5.64 5.05 6.73
CA TRP A 48 6.97 5.61 6.54
C TRP A 48 7.26 6.81 7.45
N ALA A 49 6.29 7.70 7.61
CA ALA A 49 6.45 8.88 8.46
C ALA A 49 6.68 8.53 9.94
N HIS A 50 6.00 7.50 10.45
CA HIS A 50 6.13 7.08 11.85
C HIS A 50 7.16 5.97 12.08
N PHE A 51 7.79 5.43 11.03
CA PHE A 51 8.73 4.32 11.13
C PHE A 51 9.94 4.63 12.03
N CYS A 52 10.33 5.91 12.15
CA CYS A 52 11.47 6.37 12.95
C CYS A 52 11.08 7.01 14.30
N THR A 53 9.81 6.98 14.70
CA THR A 53 9.40 7.45 16.05
C THR A 53 9.36 6.26 17.01
N PHE A 54 10.47 6.07 17.72
CA PHE A 54 10.57 5.31 18.98
C PHE A 54 11.10 6.24 20.06
#